data_AF-A0A930J4X1-F1
#
_entry.id   AF-A0A930J4X1-F1
#
_cell.length_a   1.000
_cell.length_b   1.000
_cell.length_c   1.000
_cell.angle_alpha   90.00
_cell.angle_beta   90.00
_cell.angle_gamma   90.00
#
_symmetry.space_group_name_H-M   'P 1'
#
loop_
_entity.id
_entity.type
_entity.pdbx_description
1 polymer ?
#
loop_
_entity_poly.entity_id
_entity_poly.type
_entity_poly.pdbx_seq_one_letter_code
_entity_poly.pdbx_strand_id
1 'polypeptide(L)'
;MNYIVKTLIYATITLGLVACSQEDINSIERQKAKEEITFTVDVTLDKNVEDMVNAKQMPNVWDAEQPAATRTPITYDKQGSLTYNWRVGSTIPLFVYITDGKYKKSYKLDKGLQVISAHKGYFTFSVPSDFDLSKLQVASATGKEDGVENGAWTQGIGYDGIMRVFGPAAIDASSYDYNIPLYSKLTKVDPATKHAKVQFLMLGSWIGVRAKSDMYYKSNVYSIALKSDVLHMDGTFDLSQASPVWKPSSYRINIDKRQGKVLDECDTIRVNNFAIGGEADGAGTTKYTKPFYIWVKATPGATSTTKARVILRSEADSKTGAVAPQIDFLSMRNRFYREAKDIVDFKDGDTYNFSINASLKETRGALMITEYYHSSAQNGENSWIEITNASRETVSLKGYYLVSPNPWNVEPYRALYVANLTDLKALSRGSSSVGMPGNSTTSIPAGKSICLAAGTGYAEVVAKNKAYQVINTGSGVSTPSAVTGGVHYSKYICKDGWNIDLKDPNNNIVDNFGVEVAYLLNGSNGFYYNYYLGERDFIRSKETPFNAPYNGFNPKGWYYMPIETSGLNFLGTFNDYDSRFIPFVDYKDGGSGNRVERYHDMSYYTNIVHLP
;
A
#
# COMPACT_ATOMS: atom_id res chain seq x y z
N MET A 1 38.63 18.23 48.48
CA MET A 1 37.47 19.01 48.00
C MET A 1 36.55 18.03 47.28
N ASN A 2 35.72 17.28 48.00
CA ASN A 2 34.48 17.66 48.72
C ASN A 2 33.29 17.62 47.75
N TYR A 3 32.32 16.68 47.85
CA TYR A 3 32.12 15.62 48.86
C TYR A 3 31.63 14.30 48.21
N ILE A 4 31.69 13.21 48.98
CA ILE A 4 31.26 11.84 48.62
C ILE A 4 30.17 11.42 49.64
N VAL A 5 29.25 10.50 49.29
CA VAL A 5 28.81 9.32 50.10
C VAL A 5 27.33 8.87 49.90
N LYS A 6 27.19 7.62 49.43
CA LYS A 6 26.21 6.53 49.69
C LYS A 6 24.68 6.77 49.85
N THR A 7 23.95 6.18 48.90
CA THR A 7 23.09 4.96 49.02
C THR A 7 22.35 4.57 50.34
N LEU A 8 21.07 4.17 50.14
CA LEU A 8 20.33 3.03 50.72
C LEU A 8 19.72 3.09 52.16
N ILE A 9 18.38 2.91 52.26
CA ILE A 9 17.66 1.77 52.93
C ILE A 9 16.15 2.08 53.19
N TYR A 10 15.32 1.04 53.14
CA TYR A 10 13.88 1.02 53.50
C TYR A 10 13.66 1.06 55.03
N ALA A 11 12.61 1.76 55.49
CA ALA A 11 11.96 1.45 56.76
C ALA A 11 10.49 1.96 56.80
N THR A 12 9.53 1.04 56.75
CA THR A 12 8.12 1.29 57.13
C THR A 12 7.92 0.84 58.57
N ILE A 13 7.22 1.62 59.40
CA ILE A 13 6.42 1.13 60.55
C ILE A 13 5.51 2.28 61.05
N THR A 14 4.40 1.90 61.68
CA THR A 14 3.24 2.73 62.05
C THR A 14 3.20 3.10 63.55
N LEU A 15 2.09 3.74 63.97
CA LEU A 15 1.71 4.17 65.34
C LEU A 15 2.25 5.57 65.74
N GLY A 16 1.50 6.45 66.44
CA GLY A 16 0.06 6.43 66.77
C GLY A 16 -0.26 7.04 68.15
N LEU A 17 -1.40 7.76 68.27
CA LEU A 17 -1.94 8.38 69.52
C LEU A 17 -1.12 9.60 70.04
N VAL A 18 -1.63 10.59 70.78
CA VAL A 18 -2.98 11.10 71.17
C VAL A 18 -2.75 12.59 71.59
N ALA A 19 -3.40 13.63 71.06
CA ALA A 19 -4.81 14.07 71.06
C ALA A 19 -5.11 15.17 72.13
N CYS A 20 -6.36 15.66 72.14
CA CYS A 20 -6.95 16.76 72.95
C CYS A 20 -6.73 18.22 72.45
N SER A 21 -7.74 19.10 72.47
CA SER A 21 -9.21 18.89 72.55
C SER A 21 -9.97 20.21 72.39
N GLN A 22 -11.01 20.26 71.57
CA GLN A 22 -12.34 20.79 71.96
C GLN A 22 -13.41 20.47 70.91
N GLU A 23 -14.55 20.01 71.38
CA GLU A 23 -15.83 19.91 70.66
C GLU A 23 -16.55 21.29 70.79
N ASP A 24 -17.62 21.64 70.08
CA ASP A 24 -18.57 20.82 69.32
C ASP A 24 -19.25 21.66 68.21
N ILE A 25 -19.87 20.99 67.22
CA ILE A 25 -21.12 21.32 66.51
C ILE A 25 -21.24 20.42 65.28
N ASN A 26 -22.37 19.72 65.17
CA ASN A 26 -22.68 18.85 64.04
C ASN A 26 -23.00 19.64 62.75
N SER A 27 -22.29 19.32 61.67
CA SER A 27 -22.89 19.28 60.32
C SER A 27 -22.51 17.98 59.61
N ILE A 28 -23.42 17.00 59.63
CA ILE A 28 -23.30 15.74 58.89
C ILE A 28 -23.64 16.03 57.41
N GLU A 29 -22.83 16.86 56.76
CA GLU A 29 -23.02 17.29 55.38
C GLU A 29 -21.98 16.69 54.42
N ARG A 30 -22.39 15.57 53.81
CA ARG A 30 -22.03 15.21 52.43
C ARG A 30 -20.56 14.88 52.13
N GLN A 31 -19.96 14.02 52.95
CA GLN A 31 -19.20 12.88 52.39
C GLN A 31 -19.87 11.55 52.74
N LYS A 32 -21.10 11.35 52.24
CA LYS A 32 -21.56 9.98 51.97
C LYS A 32 -20.67 9.44 50.86
N ALA A 33 -19.90 8.38 51.14
CA ALA A 33 -19.49 7.49 50.07
C ALA A 33 -20.75 7.05 49.33
N LYS A 34 -20.81 7.23 48.00
CA LYS A 34 -21.92 6.70 47.22
C LYS A 34 -21.84 5.18 47.29
N GLU A 35 -22.85 4.56 47.89
CA GLU A 35 -23.02 3.11 47.84
C GLU A 35 -23.21 2.72 46.37
N GLU A 36 -22.24 2.02 45.78
CA GLU A 36 -22.39 1.47 44.44
C GLU A 36 -22.75 -0.02 44.53
N ILE A 37 -23.79 -0.41 43.79
CA ILE A 37 -24.24 -1.81 43.72
C ILE A 37 -23.58 -2.46 42.52
N THR A 38 -22.84 -3.55 42.74
CA THR A 38 -22.25 -4.34 41.66
C THR A 38 -23.28 -5.28 41.02
N PHE A 39 -23.28 -5.31 39.69
CA PHE A 39 -24.07 -6.19 38.83
C PHE A 39 -23.14 -7.08 38.01
N THR A 40 -23.61 -8.27 37.63
CA THR A 40 -22.90 -9.21 36.76
C THR A 40 -23.64 -9.36 35.42
N VAL A 41 -22.90 -9.46 34.32
CA VAL A 41 -23.46 -9.66 32.97
C VAL A 41 -22.86 -10.90 32.34
N ASP A 42 -23.69 -11.89 32.01
CA ASP A 42 -23.28 -12.97 31.12
C ASP A 42 -23.29 -12.45 29.67
N VAL A 43 -22.25 -12.81 28.92
CA VAL A 43 -22.12 -12.46 27.50
C VAL A 43 -22.06 -13.73 26.65
N THR A 44 -22.91 -13.80 25.63
CA THR A 44 -22.78 -14.75 24.52
C THR A 44 -22.42 -14.02 23.23
N LEU A 45 -21.56 -14.60 22.42
CA LEU A 45 -21.36 -14.17 21.04
C LEU A 45 -22.66 -14.40 20.23
N ASP A 46 -22.86 -13.68 19.13
CA ASP A 46 -23.93 -14.00 18.18
C ASP A 46 -23.47 -15.07 17.17
N LYS A 47 -24.39 -15.93 16.74
CA LYS A 47 -24.04 -17.06 15.87
C LYS A 47 -23.54 -16.63 14.49
N ASN A 48 -23.94 -15.47 13.96
CA ASN A 48 -23.38 -14.95 12.70
C ASN A 48 -21.93 -14.45 12.87
N VAL A 49 -21.47 -14.28 14.11
CA VAL A 49 -20.10 -13.92 14.51
C VAL A 49 -19.29 -15.17 14.88
N GLU A 50 -19.94 -16.24 15.34
CA GLU A 50 -19.36 -17.59 15.44
C GLU A 50 -19.06 -18.17 14.04
N ASP A 51 -20.09 -18.27 13.18
CA ASP A 51 -20.06 -18.89 11.84
C ASP A 51 -19.56 -17.91 10.74
N MET A 52 -18.58 -17.03 11.00
CA MET A 52 -18.19 -15.89 10.12
C MET A 52 -18.21 -16.24 8.61
N VAL A 53 -19.17 -15.65 7.89
CA VAL A 53 -19.85 -16.38 6.82
C VAL A 53 -18.98 -16.58 5.57
N ASN A 54 -18.94 -17.85 5.14
CA ASN A 54 -18.84 -18.37 3.77
C ASN A 54 -18.53 -17.32 2.69
N ALA A 55 -17.35 -17.40 2.05
CA ALA A 55 -16.88 -16.45 1.03
C ALA A 55 -17.77 -16.41 -0.24
N LYS A 56 -18.87 -15.65 -0.18
CA LYS A 56 -19.80 -15.41 -1.29
C LYS A 56 -19.06 -14.70 -2.44
N GLN A 57 -18.77 -15.46 -3.50
CA GLN A 57 -17.90 -15.10 -4.63
C GLN A 57 -16.41 -15.02 -4.21
N MET A 58 -15.48 -15.92 -4.60
CA MET A 58 -15.26 -16.50 -5.93
C MET A 58 -14.57 -17.87 -5.87
N PRO A 59 -14.85 -18.82 -6.78
CA PRO A 59 -14.21 -20.14 -6.79
C PRO A 59 -12.82 -20.13 -7.44
N ASN A 60 -11.79 -20.58 -6.70
CA ASN A 60 -10.87 -21.68 -7.07
C ASN A 60 -9.55 -21.69 -6.25
N VAL A 61 -9.14 -22.91 -5.88
CA VAL A 61 -7.80 -23.39 -5.45
C VAL A 61 -7.04 -22.56 -4.38
N TRP A 62 -6.93 -23.17 -3.19
CA TRP A 62 -6.13 -22.70 -2.05
C TRP A 62 -5.35 -23.89 -1.47
N ASP A 63 -4.13 -23.66 -0.99
CA ASP A 63 -3.27 -24.69 -0.38
C ASP A 63 -2.42 -24.15 0.77
N ALA A 64 -1.95 -25.09 1.60
CA ALA A 64 -1.14 -24.94 2.83
C ALA A 64 -1.81 -24.18 3.99
N GLU A 65 -2.35 -24.95 4.95
CA GLU A 65 -2.52 -24.48 6.34
C GLU A 65 -1.15 -24.17 6.95
N GLN A 66 -1.08 -23.20 7.87
CA GLN A 66 0.10 -22.89 8.68
C GLN A 66 -0.28 -22.55 10.13
N PRO A 67 0.62 -22.71 11.12
CA PRO A 67 0.22 -22.89 12.52
C PRO A 67 -0.31 -21.63 13.22
N ALA A 68 -1.25 -21.84 14.14
CA ALA A 68 -1.79 -20.77 15.00
C ALA A 68 -0.75 -20.27 16.01
N ALA A 69 -0.48 -18.96 16.01
CA ALA A 69 0.52 -18.35 16.91
C ALA A 69 0.17 -16.91 17.37
N THR A 70 -1.10 -16.62 17.63
CA THR A 70 -1.50 -15.40 18.38
C THR A 70 -2.67 -15.67 19.33
N ARG A 71 -3.27 -14.65 19.98
CA ARG A 71 -4.33 -14.87 21.00
C ARG A 71 -5.72 -14.95 20.40
N THR A 72 -6.04 -14.23 19.34
CA THR A 72 -7.31 -14.35 18.61
C THR A 72 -7.03 -15.05 17.28
N PRO A 73 -7.16 -16.39 17.19
CA PRO A 73 -6.75 -17.13 16.00
C PRO A 73 -7.78 -16.92 14.89
N ILE A 74 -7.49 -16.03 13.95
CA ILE A 74 -8.15 -16.06 12.65
C ILE A 74 -7.59 -17.23 11.85
N THR A 75 -8.34 -18.32 11.83
CA THR A 75 -8.17 -19.42 10.88
C THR A 75 -8.80 -19.04 9.54
N TYR A 76 -8.11 -19.33 8.44
CA TYR A 76 -8.63 -19.23 7.08
C TYR A 76 -8.81 -20.63 6.52
N ASP A 77 -9.97 -20.90 5.93
CA ASP A 77 -10.19 -22.11 5.14
C ASP A 77 -9.58 -22.00 3.73
N LYS A 78 -9.85 -23.00 2.88
CA LYS A 78 -9.45 -23.02 1.46
C LYS A 78 -10.36 -22.13 0.57
N GLN A 79 -11.04 -21.15 1.15
CA GLN A 79 -12.00 -20.26 0.48
C GLN A 79 -11.84 -18.79 0.92
N GLY A 80 -11.16 -18.53 2.05
CA GLY A 80 -10.93 -17.20 2.60
C GLY A 80 -12.03 -16.72 3.52
N SER A 81 -12.84 -17.64 4.07
CA SER A 81 -13.71 -17.35 5.20
C SER A 81 -12.88 -17.04 6.44
N LEU A 82 -13.40 -16.12 7.25
CA LEU A 82 -12.90 -15.86 8.60
C LEU A 82 -13.51 -16.88 9.58
N THR A 83 -12.94 -16.99 10.77
CA THR A 83 -13.62 -17.57 11.93
C THR A 83 -13.13 -16.85 13.17
N TYR A 84 -14.04 -16.43 14.05
CA TYR A 84 -13.68 -15.67 15.24
C TYR A 84 -13.99 -16.47 16.51
N ASN A 85 -12.94 -16.72 17.28
CA ASN A 85 -13.00 -17.47 18.54
C ASN A 85 -12.32 -16.65 19.64
N TRP A 86 -13.01 -16.43 20.75
CA TRP A 86 -12.35 -15.88 21.94
C TRP A 86 -11.38 -16.89 22.56
N ARG A 87 -10.28 -16.40 23.13
CA ARG A 87 -9.35 -17.26 23.86
C ARG A 87 -9.80 -17.44 25.30
N VAL A 88 -10.12 -18.68 25.67
CA VAL A 88 -10.46 -19.06 27.05
C VAL A 88 -9.40 -18.52 28.03
N GLY A 89 -9.84 -17.78 29.05
CA GLY A 89 -8.95 -17.14 30.03
C GLY A 89 -8.24 -15.87 29.53
N SER A 90 -8.63 -15.28 28.40
CA SER A 90 -8.23 -13.90 28.05
C SER A 90 -9.13 -12.86 28.73
N THR A 91 -8.71 -11.61 28.66
CA THR A 91 -9.49 -10.44 29.06
C THR A 91 -9.52 -9.49 27.88
N ILE A 92 -10.71 -9.19 27.35
CA ILE A 92 -10.88 -8.23 26.25
C ILE A 92 -11.27 -6.89 26.88
N PRO A 93 -10.57 -5.77 26.62
CA PRO A 93 -10.94 -4.47 27.17
C PRO A 93 -12.37 -4.08 26.80
N LEU A 94 -13.14 -3.62 27.78
CA LEU A 94 -14.57 -3.36 27.62
C LEU A 94 -14.96 -1.99 28.18
N PHE A 95 -15.83 -1.30 27.45
CA PHE A 95 -16.52 -0.11 27.91
C PHE A 95 -18.01 -0.41 28.13
N VAL A 96 -18.59 0.22 29.13
CA VAL A 96 -19.99 0.05 29.53
C VAL A 96 -20.67 1.41 29.60
N TYR A 97 -21.93 1.47 29.15
CA TYR A 97 -22.87 2.56 29.33
C TYR A 97 -24.08 2.06 30.11
N ILE A 98 -24.47 2.78 31.16
CA ILE A 98 -25.68 2.51 31.94
C ILE A 98 -26.61 3.73 31.95
N THR A 99 -27.92 3.46 31.97
CA THR A 99 -28.97 4.47 32.06
C THR A 99 -30.20 3.92 32.78
N ASP A 100 -30.93 4.77 33.49
CA ASP A 100 -32.29 4.50 34.00
C ASP A 100 -33.36 5.37 33.30
N GLY A 101 -32.94 6.12 32.27
CA GLY A 101 -33.74 7.13 31.55
C GLY A 101 -33.56 8.56 32.06
N LYS A 102 -33.10 8.76 33.30
CA LYS A 102 -32.83 10.06 33.91
C LYS A 102 -31.33 10.33 34.07
N TYR A 103 -30.60 9.37 34.62
CA TYR A 103 -29.16 9.41 34.82
C TYR A 103 -28.45 8.51 33.81
N LYS A 104 -27.23 8.90 33.44
CA LYS A 104 -26.35 8.16 32.52
C LYS A 104 -24.94 8.13 33.10
N LYS A 105 -24.24 7.00 32.96
CA LYS A 105 -22.83 6.84 33.39
C LYS A 105 -22.12 5.90 32.41
N SER A 106 -20.91 6.28 31.97
CA SER A 106 -20.07 5.49 31.08
C SER A 106 -18.68 5.31 31.68
N TYR A 107 -18.07 4.14 31.49
CA TYR A 107 -16.72 3.84 32.01
C TYR A 107 -16.05 2.70 31.25
N LYS A 108 -14.71 2.68 31.31
CA LYS A 108 -13.89 1.49 31.01
C LYS A 108 -13.95 0.54 32.21
N LEU A 109 -13.99 -0.76 31.97
CA LEU A 109 -13.82 -1.77 33.02
C LEU A 109 -12.36 -2.18 33.14
N ASP A 110 -11.77 -2.07 34.33
CA ASP A 110 -10.39 -2.50 34.60
C ASP A 110 -10.18 -4.00 34.37
N LYS A 111 -11.22 -4.80 34.61
CA LYS A 111 -11.25 -6.25 34.34
C LYS A 111 -11.86 -6.63 32.98
N GLY A 112 -12.24 -5.65 32.15
CA GLY A 112 -12.82 -5.88 30.82
C GLY A 112 -13.96 -6.91 30.78
N LEU A 113 -14.01 -7.65 29.68
CA LEU A 113 -14.75 -8.90 29.51
C LEU A 113 -13.83 -10.08 29.87
N GLN A 114 -14.23 -10.90 30.84
CA GLN A 114 -13.57 -12.15 31.22
C GLN A 114 -14.04 -13.29 30.32
N VAL A 115 -13.16 -13.92 29.54
CA VAL A 115 -13.54 -14.99 28.59
C VAL A 115 -13.55 -16.36 29.27
N ILE A 116 -14.68 -17.06 29.23
CA ILE A 116 -14.88 -18.40 29.82
C ILE A 116 -15.03 -19.52 28.79
N SER A 117 -15.35 -19.21 27.53
CA SER A 117 -15.27 -20.14 26.39
C SER A 117 -15.09 -19.37 25.09
N ALA A 118 -14.89 -20.05 23.95
CA ALA A 118 -14.72 -19.41 22.64
C ALA A 118 -15.83 -18.43 22.24
N HIS A 119 -17.03 -18.57 22.82
CA HIS A 119 -18.21 -17.77 22.49
C HIS A 119 -18.94 -17.24 23.74
N LYS A 120 -18.34 -17.37 24.94
CA LYS A 120 -18.95 -16.92 26.21
C LYS A 120 -17.94 -16.21 27.10
N GLY A 121 -18.40 -15.13 27.73
CA GLY A 121 -17.67 -14.36 28.71
C GLY A 121 -18.61 -13.78 29.76
N TYR A 122 -18.06 -13.03 30.71
CA TYR A 122 -18.84 -12.23 31.65
C TYR A 122 -18.10 -10.94 32.03
N PHE A 123 -18.82 -9.95 32.51
CA PHE A 123 -18.23 -8.77 33.13
C PHE A 123 -19.04 -8.30 34.34
N THR A 124 -18.43 -7.46 35.18
CA THR A 124 -19.06 -6.89 36.37
C THR A 124 -18.95 -5.37 36.34
N PHE A 125 -20.01 -4.65 36.70
CA PHE A 125 -20.04 -3.19 36.72
C PHE A 125 -20.74 -2.64 37.97
N SER A 126 -20.45 -1.39 38.33
CA SER A 126 -20.96 -0.74 39.55
C SER A 126 -21.90 0.42 39.25
N VAL A 127 -23.07 0.39 39.88
CA VAL A 127 -24.18 1.34 39.70
C VAL A 127 -24.29 2.25 40.92
N PRO A 128 -24.18 3.58 40.78
CA PRO A 128 -24.40 4.52 41.88
C PRO A 128 -25.81 4.44 42.48
N SER A 129 -25.93 4.61 43.79
CA SER A 129 -27.19 4.64 44.56
C SER A 129 -28.28 5.59 44.05
N ASP A 130 -27.93 6.58 43.23
CA ASP A 130 -28.88 7.54 42.65
C ASP A 130 -29.62 7.03 41.40
N PHE A 131 -29.26 5.88 40.82
CA PHE A 131 -29.99 5.26 39.70
C PHE A 131 -31.23 4.48 40.16
N ASP A 132 -32.34 4.63 39.42
CA ASP A 132 -33.52 3.78 39.56
C ASP A 132 -33.26 2.38 38.97
N LEU A 133 -32.93 1.44 39.86
CA LEU A 133 -32.65 0.05 39.52
C LEU A 133 -33.81 -0.65 38.78
N SER A 134 -35.06 -0.20 38.94
CA SER A 134 -36.21 -0.79 38.24
C SER A 134 -36.27 -0.43 36.74
N LYS A 135 -35.52 0.61 36.34
CA LYS A 135 -35.40 1.07 34.95
C LYS A 135 -34.00 0.84 34.37
N LEU A 136 -33.07 0.28 35.14
CA LEU A 136 -31.67 0.14 34.77
C LEU A 136 -31.49 -0.68 33.48
N GLN A 137 -30.77 -0.09 32.53
CA GLN A 137 -30.33 -0.73 31.30
C GLN A 137 -28.82 -0.60 31.13
N VAL A 138 -28.22 -1.58 30.46
CA VAL A 138 -26.79 -1.66 30.17
C VAL A 138 -26.54 -1.89 28.67
N ALA A 139 -25.58 -1.16 28.11
CA ALA A 139 -24.97 -1.41 26.80
C ALA A 139 -23.44 -1.48 26.97
N SER A 140 -22.74 -2.14 26.04
CA SER A 140 -21.29 -2.32 26.13
C SER A 140 -20.64 -2.46 24.76
N ALA A 141 -19.34 -2.18 24.69
CA ALA A 141 -18.54 -2.34 23.47
C ALA A 141 -17.07 -2.65 23.77
N THR A 142 -16.43 -3.38 22.86
CA THR A 142 -15.02 -3.81 22.97
C THR A 142 -14.03 -2.71 22.57
N GLY A 143 -12.99 -2.56 23.39
CA GLY A 143 -11.86 -1.67 23.14
C GLY A 143 -10.69 -2.39 22.48
N LYS A 144 -9.62 -1.64 22.20
CA LYS A 144 -8.36 -2.19 21.67
C LYS A 144 -7.71 -3.15 22.67
N GLU A 145 -7.38 -4.36 22.24
CA GLU A 145 -6.50 -5.31 22.93
C GLU A 145 -5.03 -4.87 22.80
N ASP A 146 -4.25 -5.03 23.88
CA ASP A 146 -2.84 -4.62 23.90
C ASP A 146 -1.98 -5.46 22.95
N GLY A 147 -1.19 -4.79 22.11
CA GLY A 147 -0.34 -5.42 21.08
C GLY A 147 -1.07 -5.77 19.77
N VAL A 148 -2.40 -5.64 19.70
CA VAL A 148 -3.18 -5.94 18.49
C VAL A 148 -3.37 -4.68 17.66
N GLU A 149 -2.64 -4.54 16.55
CA GLU A 149 -2.70 -3.34 15.70
C GLU A 149 -3.72 -3.41 14.56
N ASN A 150 -4.23 -4.59 14.18
CA ASN A 150 -5.21 -4.72 13.10
C ASN A 150 -6.66 -4.64 13.62
N GLY A 151 -7.60 -4.46 12.69
CA GLY A 151 -9.04 -4.56 12.93
C GLY A 151 -9.73 -3.21 13.12
N ALA A 152 -10.63 -3.11 14.10
CA ALA A 152 -11.22 -1.84 14.55
C ALA A 152 -11.75 -1.97 15.98
N TRP A 153 -11.89 -0.83 16.67
CA TRP A 153 -12.24 -0.80 18.09
C TRP A 153 -12.83 0.55 18.50
N THR A 154 -13.31 0.66 19.74
CA THR A 154 -13.59 1.95 20.38
C THR A 154 -12.51 2.37 21.38
N GLN A 155 -12.33 3.68 21.54
CA GLN A 155 -11.56 4.29 22.64
C GLN A 155 -12.41 4.59 23.88
N GLY A 156 -13.74 4.49 23.78
CA GLY A 156 -14.67 4.74 24.88
C GLY A 156 -16.07 5.13 24.41
N ILE A 157 -17.03 4.97 25.32
CA ILE A 157 -18.41 5.42 25.16
C ILE A 157 -18.59 6.74 25.91
N GLY A 158 -19.14 7.76 25.25
CA GLY A 158 -19.47 9.06 25.85
C GLY A 158 -20.56 8.97 26.92
N TYR A 159 -20.72 10.02 27.71
CA TYR A 159 -21.78 10.15 28.73
C TYR A 159 -23.20 10.03 28.12
N ASP A 160 -23.35 10.49 26.88
CA ASP A 160 -24.58 10.40 26.09
C ASP A 160 -24.94 8.96 25.68
N GLY A 161 -23.95 8.07 25.59
CA GLY A 161 -24.03 6.71 25.04
C GLY A 161 -23.41 6.57 23.64
N ILE A 162 -22.80 7.62 23.10
CA ILE A 162 -22.19 7.61 21.77
C ILE A 162 -20.72 7.21 21.87
N MET A 163 -20.33 6.12 21.19
CA MET A 163 -18.93 5.72 21.07
C MET A 163 -18.32 6.16 19.74
N ARG A 164 -17.00 6.41 19.74
CA ARG A 164 -16.21 6.57 18.51
C ARG A 164 -15.60 5.22 18.14
N VAL A 165 -15.75 4.80 16.88
CA VAL A 165 -15.19 3.56 16.34
C VAL A 165 -14.28 3.90 15.16
N PHE A 166 -13.09 3.29 15.15
CA PHE A 166 -12.08 3.53 14.14
C PHE A 166 -11.25 2.27 13.88
N GLY A 167 -10.86 2.07 12.62
CA GLY A 167 -9.76 1.16 12.26
C GLY A 167 -8.38 1.78 12.54
N PRO A 168 -7.27 1.03 12.45
CA PRO A 168 -5.92 1.56 12.63
C PRO A 168 -5.51 2.50 11.50
N ALA A 169 -4.55 3.40 11.77
CA ALA A 169 -3.90 4.21 10.74
C ALA A 169 -2.93 3.37 9.87
N ALA A 170 -2.39 2.29 10.42
CA ALA A 170 -1.58 1.31 9.70
C ALA A 170 -1.88 -0.13 10.18
N ILE A 171 -2.03 -1.07 9.25
CA ILE A 171 -2.12 -2.50 9.54
C ILE A 171 -0.77 -3.21 9.34
N ASP A 172 -0.62 -4.37 9.97
CA ASP A 172 0.43 -5.35 9.67
C ASP A 172 -0.19 -6.57 8.97
N ALA A 173 0.08 -6.74 7.68
CA ALA A 173 -0.45 -7.87 6.90
C ALA A 173 0.17 -9.23 7.28
N SER A 174 1.33 -9.25 7.95
CA SER A 174 1.94 -10.47 8.46
C SER A 174 1.24 -10.99 9.73
N SER A 175 0.65 -10.10 10.54
CA SER A 175 -0.07 -10.45 11.77
C SER A 175 -1.36 -11.25 11.52
N TYR A 176 -1.73 -12.09 12.48
CA TYR A 176 -2.99 -12.85 12.53
C TYR A 176 -3.94 -12.36 13.64
N ASP A 177 -3.49 -11.49 14.54
CA ASP A 177 -4.34 -10.86 15.56
C ASP A 177 -5.08 -9.64 14.98
N TYR A 178 -6.38 -9.54 15.28
CA TYR A 178 -7.26 -8.43 14.90
C TYR A 178 -8.22 -8.10 16.05
N ASN A 179 -8.40 -6.81 16.33
CA ASN A 179 -9.50 -6.33 17.15
C ASN A 179 -10.80 -6.45 16.35
N ILE A 180 -11.78 -7.18 16.89
CA ILE A 180 -13.12 -7.23 16.31
C ILE A 180 -14.01 -6.26 17.09
N PRO A 181 -14.61 -5.24 16.46
CA PRO A 181 -15.50 -4.33 17.15
C PRO A 181 -16.84 -5.00 17.43
N LEU A 182 -17.00 -5.49 18.65
CA LEU A 182 -18.23 -6.08 19.18
C LEU A 182 -18.98 -5.10 20.08
N TYR A 183 -20.31 -5.17 20.07
CA TYR A 183 -21.18 -4.39 20.95
C TYR A 183 -22.41 -5.18 21.43
N SER A 184 -22.98 -4.77 22.57
CA SER A 184 -24.31 -5.19 23.00
C SER A 184 -25.34 -4.06 22.84
N LYS A 185 -26.55 -4.41 22.43
CA LYS A 185 -27.70 -3.48 22.45
C LYS A 185 -28.07 -3.10 23.89
N LEU A 186 -28.76 -1.97 24.06
CA LEU A 186 -29.23 -1.49 25.35
C LEU A 186 -30.26 -2.46 25.97
N THR A 187 -29.82 -3.23 26.96
CA THR A 187 -30.53 -4.38 27.52
C THR A 187 -30.94 -4.11 28.96
N LYS A 188 -32.14 -4.53 29.38
CA LYS A 188 -32.59 -4.39 30.78
C LYS A 188 -31.77 -5.26 31.72
N VAL A 189 -31.54 -4.76 32.93
CA VAL A 189 -30.88 -5.48 34.02
C VAL A 189 -31.94 -5.95 35.02
N ASP A 190 -31.77 -7.12 35.62
CA ASP A 190 -32.64 -7.59 36.71
C ASP A 190 -32.16 -7.02 38.06
N PRO A 191 -32.94 -6.15 38.73
CA PRO A 191 -32.55 -5.57 40.01
C PRO A 191 -32.60 -6.57 41.18
N ALA A 192 -33.35 -7.67 41.07
CA ALA A 192 -33.51 -8.65 42.13
C ALA A 192 -32.34 -9.65 42.15
N THR A 193 -31.97 -10.22 40.99
CA THR A 193 -30.80 -11.11 40.89
C THR A 193 -29.47 -10.38 40.70
N LYS A 194 -29.51 -9.07 40.43
CA LYS A 194 -28.35 -8.23 40.06
C LYS A 194 -27.60 -8.75 38.84
N HIS A 195 -28.34 -9.31 37.89
CA HIS A 195 -27.82 -10.00 36.72
C HIS A 195 -28.38 -9.44 35.42
N ALA A 196 -27.65 -9.60 34.32
CA ALA A 196 -28.14 -9.39 32.96
C ALA A 196 -27.52 -10.41 31.99
N LYS A 197 -28.19 -10.63 30.86
CA LYS A 197 -27.67 -11.45 29.76
C LYS A 197 -27.67 -10.63 28.49
N VAL A 198 -26.52 -10.50 27.86
CA VAL A 198 -26.37 -9.72 26.62
C VAL A 198 -25.74 -10.57 25.52
N GLN A 199 -26.14 -10.27 24.28
CA GLN A 199 -25.52 -10.82 23.09
C GLN A 199 -24.53 -9.80 22.51
N PHE A 200 -23.34 -10.25 22.12
CA PHE A 200 -22.35 -9.43 21.42
C PHE A 200 -22.50 -9.62 19.91
N LEU A 201 -22.87 -8.53 19.25
CA LEU A 201 -23.02 -8.39 17.80
C LEU A 201 -21.72 -7.81 17.23
N MET A 202 -21.32 -8.27 16.04
CA MET A 202 -20.25 -7.61 15.30
C MET A 202 -20.79 -6.31 14.70
N LEU A 203 -20.01 -5.24 14.83
CA LEU A 203 -20.22 -3.98 14.13
C LEU A 203 -19.46 -3.99 12.82
N GLY A 204 -20.09 -3.59 11.72
CA GLY A 204 -19.46 -3.50 10.40
C GLY A 204 -19.08 -4.86 9.79
N SER A 205 -18.32 -4.82 8.69
CA SER A 205 -17.98 -5.95 7.83
C SER A 205 -16.50 -5.93 7.44
N TRP A 206 -16.05 -6.99 6.77
CA TRP A 206 -14.63 -7.20 6.48
C TRP A 206 -14.33 -7.24 4.99
N ILE A 207 -13.33 -6.46 4.55
CA ILE A 207 -12.77 -6.52 3.21
C ILE A 207 -11.47 -7.33 3.29
N GLY A 208 -11.49 -8.57 2.78
CA GLY A 208 -10.30 -9.40 2.64
C GLY A 208 -9.54 -9.05 1.37
N VAL A 209 -8.23 -8.83 1.45
CA VAL A 209 -7.39 -8.40 0.33
C VAL A 209 -6.26 -9.41 0.11
N ARG A 210 -6.14 -9.88 -1.13
CA ARG A 210 -5.08 -10.80 -1.56
C ARG A 210 -4.58 -10.41 -2.95
N ALA A 211 -3.27 -10.42 -3.17
CA ALA A 211 -2.68 -10.11 -4.46
C ALA A 211 -2.10 -11.38 -5.11
N LYS A 212 -2.50 -11.64 -6.35
CA LYS A 212 -1.83 -12.56 -7.29
C LYS A 212 -0.71 -11.78 -7.99
N SER A 213 0.48 -12.36 -8.16
CA SER A 213 1.56 -11.71 -8.93
C SER A 213 2.55 -12.69 -9.59
N ASP A 214 2.95 -12.34 -10.81
CA ASP A 214 3.99 -12.97 -11.61
C ASP A 214 5.33 -12.20 -11.57
N MET A 215 5.43 -11.11 -10.79
CA MET A 215 6.65 -10.29 -10.69
C MET A 215 7.81 -11.11 -10.13
N TYR A 216 8.98 -11.06 -10.78
CA TYR A 216 10.23 -11.66 -10.31
C TYR A 216 10.76 -10.93 -9.07
N TYR A 217 10.87 -9.60 -9.15
CA TYR A 217 11.37 -8.75 -8.07
C TYR A 217 10.32 -8.50 -6.97
N LYS A 218 10.77 -8.26 -5.73
CA LYS A 218 9.90 -8.01 -4.57
C LYS A 218 9.46 -6.55 -4.56
N SER A 219 8.19 -6.29 -4.26
CA SER A 219 7.60 -4.95 -4.28
C SER A 219 6.69 -4.76 -3.05
N ASN A 220 7.16 -4.03 -2.04
CA ASN A 220 6.46 -3.89 -0.75
C ASN A 220 5.31 -2.87 -0.86
N VAL A 221 4.05 -3.27 -0.79
CA VAL A 221 2.90 -2.35 -0.86
C VAL A 221 2.90 -1.44 0.37
N TYR A 222 2.81 -0.13 0.18
CA TYR A 222 2.84 0.83 1.30
C TYR A 222 1.45 1.16 1.83
N SER A 223 0.43 1.22 0.99
CA SER A 223 -0.94 1.50 1.41
C SER A 223 -1.97 0.85 0.49
N ILE A 224 -3.22 0.88 0.94
CA ILE A 224 -4.38 0.39 0.20
C ILE A 224 -5.49 1.42 0.29
N ALA A 225 -6.22 1.59 -0.81
CA ALA A 225 -7.38 2.47 -0.87
C ALA A 225 -8.65 1.68 -1.14
N LEU A 226 -9.72 2.03 -0.43
CA LEU A 226 -11.07 1.57 -0.66
C LEU A 226 -11.88 2.75 -1.22
N LYS A 227 -12.32 2.61 -2.47
CA LYS A 227 -13.24 3.55 -3.11
C LYS A 227 -14.64 2.94 -3.12
N SER A 228 -15.57 3.63 -2.47
CA SER A 228 -16.99 3.29 -2.35
C SER A 228 -17.73 4.56 -1.95
N ASP A 229 -18.99 4.68 -2.36
CA ASP A 229 -19.87 5.78 -1.98
C ASP A 229 -20.66 5.53 -0.68
N VAL A 230 -20.47 4.37 -0.02
CA VAL A 230 -21.19 4.01 1.22
C VAL A 230 -20.35 3.37 2.34
N LEU A 231 -19.12 2.90 2.08
CA LEU A 231 -18.27 2.24 3.07
C LEU A 231 -17.29 3.22 3.74
N HIS A 232 -17.24 3.18 5.08
CA HIS A 232 -16.36 4.04 5.87
C HIS A 232 -15.60 3.25 6.94
N MET A 233 -14.37 3.64 7.24
CA MET A 233 -13.49 3.01 8.25
C MET A 233 -13.51 3.72 9.61
N ASP A 234 -14.23 4.84 9.73
CA ASP A 234 -14.36 5.68 10.92
C ASP A 234 -15.79 6.20 11.12
N GLY A 235 -16.20 6.43 12.37
CA GLY A 235 -17.51 6.98 12.68
C GLY A 235 -17.88 6.99 14.16
N THR A 236 -19.13 7.37 14.42
CA THR A 236 -19.76 7.33 15.74
C THR A 236 -20.93 6.35 15.76
N PHE A 237 -21.08 5.62 16.87
CA PHE A 237 -22.14 4.65 17.08
C PHE A 237 -22.88 4.93 18.38
N ASP A 238 -24.18 5.24 18.29
CA ASP A 238 -25.02 5.57 19.45
C ASP A 238 -25.61 4.32 20.09
N LEU A 239 -25.10 3.93 21.27
CA LEU A 239 -25.57 2.80 22.07
C LEU A 239 -26.70 3.18 23.04
N SER A 240 -27.13 4.45 23.09
CA SER A 240 -28.18 4.92 24.00
C SER A 240 -29.61 4.52 23.58
N GLN A 241 -29.76 3.92 22.39
CA GLN A 241 -31.03 3.57 21.77
C GLN A 241 -31.19 2.04 21.63
N ALA A 242 -32.45 1.57 21.61
CA ALA A 242 -32.76 0.14 21.42
C ALA A 242 -32.33 -0.40 20.04
N SER A 243 -32.28 0.48 19.03
CA SER A 243 -31.69 0.26 17.72
C SER A 243 -30.50 1.21 17.55
N PRO A 244 -29.27 0.78 17.88
CA PRO A 244 -28.08 1.63 17.80
C PRO A 244 -27.82 2.22 16.41
N VAL A 245 -27.43 3.49 16.36
CA VAL A 245 -27.32 4.28 15.12
C VAL A 245 -25.86 4.52 14.76
N TRP A 246 -25.47 4.16 13.54
CA TRP A 246 -24.16 4.51 12.95
C TRP A 246 -24.22 5.83 12.21
N LYS A 247 -23.19 6.66 12.36
CA LYS A 247 -22.93 7.84 11.55
C LYS A 247 -21.46 7.82 11.14
N PRO A 248 -21.13 7.82 9.84
CA PRO A 248 -19.74 7.80 9.37
C PRO A 248 -19.03 9.11 9.68
N SER A 249 -17.70 9.04 9.74
CA SER A 249 -16.82 10.21 9.61
C SER A 249 -16.52 10.48 8.13
N SER A 250 -15.88 11.63 7.86
CA SER A 250 -15.24 11.88 6.56
C SER A 250 -14.14 10.84 6.29
N TYR A 251 -13.91 10.52 5.01
CA TYR A 251 -12.84 9.61 4.60
C TYR A 251 -11.45 10.06 5.10
N ARG A 252 -10.60 9.08 5.41
CA ARG A 252 -9.26 9.23 6.01
C ARG A 252 -8.28 10.06 5.20
N ILE A 253 -8.42 10.05 3.87
CA ILE A 253 -7.76 11.04 3.01
C ILE A 253 -8.76 12.15 2.73
N ASN A 254 -8.43 13.39 3.12
CA ASN A 254 -8.92 14.51 2.36
C ASN A 254 -8.03 15.76 2.40
N ILE A 255 -8.23 16.62 1.39
CA ILE A 255 -7.61 17.93 1.11
C ILE A 255 -6.14 17.87 0.66
N ASP A 256 -5.89 18.21 -0.61
CA ASP A 256 -4.59 18.76 -1.03
C ASP A 256 -4.39 20.12 -0.36
N LYS A 257 -3.48 20.18 0.61
CA LYS A 257 -3.17 21.40 1.38
C LYS A 257 -2.58 22.55 0.54
N ARG A 258 -2.18 22.30 -0.71
CA ARG A 258 -1.68 23.32 -1.66
C ARG A 258 -2.78 23.94 -2.51
N GLN A 259 -3.91 23.26 -2.70
CA GLN A 259 -5.03 23.71 -3.55
C GLN A 259 -6.37 23.86 -2.81
N GLY A 260 -6.48 23.37 -1.56
CA GLY A 260 -7.71 23.43 -0.77
C GLY A 260 -8.83 22.53 -1.27
N LYS A 261 -8.52 21.53 -2.13
CA LYS A 261 -9.51 20.69 -2.81
C LYS A 261 -9.50 19.24 -2.33
N VAL A 262 -10.70 18.66 -2.27
CA VAL A 262 -10.95 17.22 -2.30
C VAL A 262 -10.50 16.68 -3.66
N LEU A 263 -9.69 15.62 -3.68
CA LEU A 263 -9.14 15.05 -4.93
C LEU A 263 -9.51 13.57 -5.15
N ASP A 264 -9.74 12.79 -4.10
CA ASP A 264 -10.23 11.41 -4.20
C ASP A 264 -10.97 11.04 -2.91
N GLU A 265 -12.29 10.82 -3.01
CA GLU A 265 -13.12 10.36 -1.89
C GLU A 265 -12.93 8.83 -1.72
N CYS A 266 -11.92 8.47 -0.93
CA CYS A 266 -11.61 7.09 -0.59
C CYS A 266 -11.01 7.01 0.81
N ASP A 267 -11.33 5.93 1.53
CA ASP A 267 -10.57 5.58 2.72
C ASP A 267 -9.24 4.93 2.32
N THR A 268 -8.18 5.21 3.07
CA THR A 268 -6.85 4.63 2.86
C THR A 268 -6.20 4.28 4.18
N ILE A 269 -5.53 3.13 4.21
CA ILE A 269 -4.74 2.65 5.36
C ILE A 269 -3.32 2.35 4.88
N ARG A 270 -2.31 2.67 5.70
CA ARG A 270 -0.93 2.21 5.47
C ARG A 270 -0.82 0.71 5.76
N VAL A 271 -0.13 -0.03 4.91
CA VAL A 271 0.13 -1.46 5.10
C VAL A 271 1.61 -1.66 5.38
N ASN A 272 1.93 -2.26 6.51
CA ASN A 272 3.26 -2.77 6.82
C ASN A 272 3.33 -4.26 6.46
N ASN A 273 4.54 -4.73 6.16
CA ASN A 273 4.87 -6.14 5.90
C ASN A 273 4.12 -6.85 4.75
N PHE A 274 3.37 -6.11 3.91
CA PHE A 274 2.76 -6.64 2.68
C PHE A 274 3.66 -6.42 1.47
N ALA A 275 3.87 -7.45 0.66
CA ALA A 275 4.66 -7.36 -0.55
C ALA A 275 4.18 -8.34 -1.62
N ILE A 276 4.28 -7.93 -2.89
CA ILE A 276 4.04 -8.79 -4.05
C ILE A 276 5.38 -9.19 -4.69
N GLY A 277 5.34 -10.24 -5.52
CA GLY A 277 6.51 -10.71 -6.27
C GLY A 277 7.62 -11.33 -5.40
N GLY A 278 8.86 -11.06 -5.77
CA GLY A 278 10.08 -11.51 -5.08
C GLY A 278 10.49 -12.94 -5.40
N GLU A 279 11.79 -13.20 -5.40
CA GLU A 279 12.37 -14.51 -5.70
C GLU A 279 11.77 -15.64 -4.83
N ALA A 280 11.80 -16.85 -5.35
CA ALA A 280 11.44 -18.09 -4.67
C ALA A 280 12.11 -19.26 -5.39
N ASP A 281 12.17 -20.40 -4.73
CA ASP A 281 12.66 -21.65 -5.29
C ASP A 281 11.74 -22.11 -6.43
N GLY A 282 12.16 -21.83 -7.67
CA GLY A 282 11.42 -22.17 -8.89
C GLY A 282 10.98 -20.97 -9.72
N ALA A 283 11.27 -21.01 -11.02
CA ALA A 283 10.70 -20.10 -12.02
C ALA A 283 9.29 -20.54 -12.44
N GLY A 284 8.52 -19.65 -13.09
CA GLY A 284 7.22 -19.97 -13.71
C GLY A 284 6.00 -20.04 -12.78
N THR A 285 6.13 -20.13 -11.46
CA THR A 285 4.96 -20.19 -10.55
C THR A 285 4.43 -18.78 -10.21
N THR A 286 3.16 -18.52 -10.51
CA THR A 286 2.43 -17.36 -9.96
C THR A 286 2.44 -17.40 -8.42
N LYS A 287 2.87 -16.32 -7.76
CA LYS A 287 2.70 -16.18 -6.30
C LYS A 287 1.34 -15.60 -5.98
N TYR A 288 0.73 -16.07 -4.89
CA TYR A 288 -0.33 -15.37 -4.18
C TYR A 288 0.21 -14.93 -2.82
N THR A 289 -0.08 -13.71 -2.40
CA THR A 289 0.25 -13.23 -1.06
C THR A 289 -0.59 -13.92 0.02
N LYS A 290 -0.19 -13.79 1.29
CA LYS A 290 -1.09 -14.04 2.43
C LYS A 290 -2.26 -13.03 2.34
N PRO A 291 -3.52 -13.45 2.55
CA PRO A 291 -4.62 -12.52 2.70
C PRO A 291 -4.52 -11.75 4.02
N PHE A 292 -4.94 -10.48 4.01
CA PHE A 292 -5.14 -9.67 5.21
C PHE A 292 -6.48 -8.94 5.10
N TYR A 293 -7.00 -8.41 6.20
CA TYR A 293 -8.38 -7.93 6.27
C TYR A 293 -8.45 -6.47 6.72
N ILE A 294 -9.52 -5.80 6.32
CA ILE A 294 -9.81 -4.40 6.64
C ILE A 294 -11.21 -4.33 7.22
N TRP A 295 -11.37 -3.65 8.34
CA TRP A 295 -12.70 -3.35 8.87
C TRP A 295 -13.33 -2.16 8.16
N VAL A 296 -14.61 -2.26 7.84
CA VAL A 296 -15.42 -1.19 7.23
C VAL A 296 -16.84 -1.21 7.79
N LYS A 297 -17.59 -0.11 7.64
CA LYS A 297 -19.04 -0.13 7.88
C LYS A 297 -19.80 0.73 6.86
N ALA A 298 -20.92 0.18 6.39
CA ALA A 298 -21.83 0.86 5.47
C ALA A 298 -22.66 1.96 6.17
N THR A 299 -22.90 3.07 5.46
CA THR A 299 -23.81 4.13 5.90
C THR A 299 -25.26 3.61 5.96
N PRO A 300 -26.02 3.83 7.05
CA PRO A 300 -27.30 3.15 7.23
C PRO A 300 -28.37 3.68 6.27
N GLY A 301 -29.05 2.77 5.57
CA GLY A 301 -30.09 3.14 4.60
C GLY A 301 -29.56 3.73 3.29
N ALA A 302 -28.25 3.82 3.09
CA ALA A 302 -27.66 4.22 1.81
C ALA A 302 -27.46 2.99 0.91
N THR A 303 -28.01 3.03 -0.30
CA THR A 303 -27.72 2.05 -1.36
C THR A 303 -26.53 2.53 -2.17
N SER A 304 -25.49 1.71 -2.31
CA SER A 304 -24.32 2.03 -3.14
C SER A 304 -24.76 2.23 -4.59
N THR A 305 -24.36 3.36 -5.18
CA THR A 305 -24.58 3.70 -6.60
C THR A 305 -23.39 3.30 -7.46
N THR A 306 -22.21 3.11 -6.85
CA THR A 306 -20.98 2.70 -7.52
C THR A 306 -20.60 1.25 -7.17
N LYS A 307 -19.64 0.67 -7.89
CA LYS A 307 -19.01 -0.59 -7.52
C LYS A 307 -17.84 -0.32 -6.59
N ALA A 308 -17.79 -0.99 -5.44
CA ALA A 308 -16.67 -0.89 -4.52
C ALA A 308 -15.36 -1.38 -5.18
N ARG A 309 -14.27 -0.64 -4.97
CA ARG A 309 -12.95 -0.89 -5.58
C ARG A 309 -11.84 -0.82 -4.53
N VAL A 310 -10.99 -1.86 -4.50
CA VAL A 310 -9.77 -1.90 -3.67
C VAL A 310 -8.54 -1.73 -4.56
N ILE A 311 -7.64 -0.81 -4.21
CA ILE A 311 -6.47 -0.40 -5.00
C ILE A 311 -5.20 -0.56 -4.16
N LEU A 312 -4.12 -1.13 -4.72
CA LEU A 312 -2.80 -1.16 -4.10
C LEU A 312 -2.05 0.16 -4.39
N ARG A 313 -1.50 0.82 -3.36
CA ARG A 313 -0.80 2.11 -3.46
C ARG A 313 0.66 2.04 -2.97
N SER A 314 1.49 2.87 -3.59
CA SER A 314 2.91 3.05 -3.24
C SER A 314 3.10 4.15 -2.19
N GLU A 315 4.33 4.27 -1.66
CA GLU A 315 4.64 5.27 -0.63
C GLU A 315 4.47 6.71 -1.15
N ALA A 316 4.84 6.96 -2.41
CA ALA A 316 4.61 8.25 -3.07
C ALA A 316 3.12 8.64 -3.05
N ASP A 317 2.25 7.74 -3.53
CA ASP A 317 0.79 7.93 -3.62
C ASP A 317 0.12 8.20 -2.26
N SER A 318 0.78 7.82 -1.16
CA SER A 318 0.31 8.07 0.21
C SER A 318 0.77 9.40 0.79
N LYS A 319 1.92 9.92 0.34
CA LYS A 319 2.60 11.10 0.91
C LYS A 319 2.26 12.40 0.19
N THR A 320 1.93 12.34 -1.11
CA THR A 320 1.72 13.54 -1.94
C THR A 320 0.37 14.23 -1.74
N GLY A 321 -0.50 13.70 -0.88
CA GLY A 321 -1.94 13.79 -1.13
C GLY A 321 -2.30 12.86 -2.29
N ALA A 322 -3.49 13.03 -2.88
CA ALA A 322 -3.92 12.20 -3.99
C ALA A 322 -2.87 12.13 -5.11
N VAL A 323 -2.83 10.98 -5.77
CA VAL A 323 -2.21 10.85 -7.10
C VAL A 323 -2.73 12.02 -7.94
N ALA A 324 -1.84 12.72 -8.65
CA ALA A 324 -2.25 13.76 -9.59
C ALA A 324 -3.25 13.20 -10.63
N PRO A 325 -3.86 14.02 -11.51
CA PRO A 325 -4.47 13.54 -12.76
C PRO A 325 -3.40 13.00 -13.73
N GLN A 326 -2.67 11.98 -13.26
CA GLN A 326 -2.01 10.96 -14.03
C GLN A 326 -3.10 10.26 -14.82
N ILE A 327 -3.16 10.55 -16.13
CA ILE A 327 -4.16 10.01 -17.03
C ILE A 327 -4.13 8.48 -16.89
N ASP A 328 -5.25 7.85 -16.49
CA ASP A 328 -5.21 6.55 -15.76
C ASP A 328 -4.49 5.40 -16.49
N PHE A 329 -4.43 5.45 -17.83
CA PHE A 329 -3.67 4.49 -18.63
C PHE A 329 -2.14 4.55 -18.42
N LEU A 330 -1.61 5.66 -17.89
CA LEU A 330 -0.19 5.88 -17.61
C LEU A 330 0.31 5.14 -16.35
N SER A 331 -0.56 4.62 -15.49
CA SER A 331 -0.15 4.04 -14.20
C SER A 331 -0.43 2.53 -14.11
N MET A 332 0.61 1.68 -14.06
CA MET A 332 0.39 0.28 -13.67
C MET A 332 0.00 0.14 -12.19
N ARG A 333 0.30 1.14 -11.35
CA ARG A 333 -0.17 1.20 -9.95
C ARG A 333 -1.70 1.31 -9.91
N ASN A 334 -2.29 2.19 -10.72
CA ASN A 334 -3.75 2.29 -10.86
C ASN A 334 -4.39 1.11 -11.63
N ARG A 335 -3.60 0.26 -12.33
CA ARG A 335 -4.09 -1.02 -12.89
C ARG A 335 -4.14 -2.15 -11.86
N PHE A 336 -3.40 -2.06 -10.75
CA PHE A 336 -3.38 -3.08 -9.69
C PHE A 336 -4.50 -2.85 -8.67
N TYR A 337 -5.73 -3.01 -9.15
CA TYR A 337 -6.96 -2.95 -8.37
C TYR A 337 -7.83 -4.21 -8.54
N ARG A 338 -8.85 -4.31 -7.70
CA ARG A 338 -10.01 -5.16 -7.94
C ARG A 338 -11.27 -4.36 -7.68
N GLU A 339 -12.15 -4.34 -8.65
CA GLU A 339 -13.52 -3.84 -8.51
C GLU A 339 -14.45 -5.02 -8.24
N ALA A 340 -15.54 -4.79 -7.50
CA ALA A 340 -16.62 -5.75 -7.35
C ALA A 340 -17.22 -6.10 -8.72
N LYS A 341 -17.77 -7.31 -8.88
CA LYS A 341 -18.46 -7.68 -10.12
C LYS A 341 -19.69 -6.80 -10.36
N ASP A 342 -20.44 -6.57 -9.29
CA ASP A 342 -21.72 -5.88 -9.26
C ASP A 342 -21.71 -4.84 -8.12
N ILE A 343 -22.80 -4.08 -7.99
CA ILE A 343 -23.04 -3.25 -6.80
C ILE A 343 -23.34 -4.18 -5.63
N VAL A 344 -22.70 -3.98 -4.48
CA VAL A 344 -22.79 -4.86 -3.31
C VAL A 344 -23.52 -4.17 -2.18
N ASP A 345 -24.51 -4.86 -1.62
CA ASP A 345 -25.25 -4.47 -0.41
C ASP A 345 -24.54 -5.07 0.82
N PHE A 346 -23.63 -4.29 1.40
CA PHE A 346 -22.72 -4.73 2.47
C PHE A 346 -23.45 -4.93 3.81
N LYS A 347 -23.32 -6.12 4.41
CA LYS A 347 -23.95 -6.49 5.68
C LYS A 347 -22.93 -6.58 6.81
N ASP A 348 -23.30 -6.11 8.00
CA ASP A 348 -22.51 -6.33 9.22
C ASP A 348 -22.32 -7.84 9.45
N GLY A 349 -21.10 -8.26 9.80
CA GLY A 349 -20.70 -9.67 9.95
C GLY A 349 -20.23 -10.39 8.67
N ASP A 350 -20.64 -9.96 7.47
CA ASP A 350 -20.20 -10.58 6.20
C ASP A 350 -18.71 -10.25 5.90
N THR A 351 -18.08 -11.09 5.05
CA THR A 351 -16.70 -10.92 4.57
C THR A 351 -16.65 -10.91 3.03
N TYR A 352 -15.99 -9.92 2.45
CA TYR A 352 -15.93 -9.68 1.00
C TYR A 352 -14.49 -9.73 0.49
N ASN A 353 -14.17 -10.71 -0.37
CA ASN A 353 -12.79 -11.02 -0.75
C ASN A 353 -12.37 -10.42 -2.11
N PHE A 354 -11.45 -9.46 -2.08
CA PHE A 354 -10.88 -8.77 -3.22
C PHE A 354 -9.53 -9.39 -3.62
N SER A 355 -9.59 -10.35 -4.55
CA SER A 355 -8.40 -10.88 -5.25
C SER A 355 -7.94 -9.90 -6.33
N ILE A 356 -6.86 -9.16 -6.03
CA ILE A 356 -6.21 -8.19 -6.93
C ILE A 356 -5.20 -8.93 -7.82
N ASN A 357 -5.18 -8.61 -9.11
CA ASN A 357 -4.30 -9.26 -10.08
C ASN A 357 -3.12 -8.35 -10.44
N ALA A 358 -2.03 -8.43 -9.68
CA ALA A 358 -0.80 -7.70 -9.89
C ALA A 358 0.15 -8.45 -10.86
N SER A 359 -0.36 -8.73 -12.06
CA SER A 359 0.23 -9.55 -13.12
C SER A 359 0.78 -8.68 -14.25
N LEU A 360 2.10 -8.68 -14.43
CA LEU A 360 2.82 -7.98 -15.51
C LEU A 360 2.41 -8.51 -16.89
N LYS A 361 2.25 -9.83 -17.01
CA LYS A 361 1.76 -10.52 -18.21
C LYS A 361 0.40 -10.00 -18.66
N GLU A 362 -0.51 -9.73 -17.73
CA GLU A 362 -1.86 -9.23 -18.04
C GLU A 362 -1.92 -7.70 -18.20
N THR A 363 -0.95 -6.96 -17.65
CA THR A 363 -0.83 -5.50 -17.82
C THR A 363 0.10 -5.07 -18.96
N ARG A 364 0.61 -6.03 -19.76
CA ARG A 364 1.63 -5.91 -20.84
C ARG A 364 3.07 -5.57 -20.38
N GLY A 365 3.27 -5.00 -19.19
CA GLY A 365 4.54 -4.49 -18.65
C GLY A 365 5.51 -5.54 -18.08
N ALA A 366 5.71 -6.68 -18.79
CA ALA A 366 6.67 -7.71 -18.38
C ALA A 366 8.13 -7.32 -18.65
N LEU A 367 8.37 -6.47 -19.65
CA LEU A 367 9.66 -5.85 -19.95
C LEU A 367 9.67 -4.42 -19.42
N MET A 368 10.78 -4.01 -18.80
CA MET A 368 10.97 -2.68 -18.23
C MET A 368 12.32 -2.11 -18.66
N ILE A 369 12.43 -0.81 -18.92
CA ILE A 369 13.73 -0.14 -19.07
C ILE A 369 14.32 -0.03 -17.67
N THR A 370 15.49 -0.64 -17.43
CA THR A 370 16.17 -0.62 -16.13
C THR A 370 17.32 0.36 -16.07
N GLU A 371 18.01 0.58 -17.18
CA GLU A 371 19.09 1.54 -17.30
C GLU A 371 19.05 2.21 -18.68
N TYR A 372 19.38 3.48 -18.75
CA TYR A 372 19.84 4.11 -20.00
C TYR A 372 21.01 5.02 -19.66
N TYR A 373 22.14 4.75 -20.29
CA TYR A 373 23.30 5.61 -20.32
C TYR A 373 23.32 6.37 -21.65
N HIS A 374 23.74 7.62 -21.58
CA HIS A 374 24.26 8.34 -22.71
C HIS A 374 25.52 9.13 -22.30
N SER A 375 26.45 9.33 -23.23
CA SER A 375 27.58 10.23 -23.00
C SER A 375 27.16 11.70 -23.15
N SER A 376 27.96 12.59 -22.57
CA SER A 376 27.87 14.05 -22.75
C SER A 376 28.35 14.55 -24.13
N ALA A 377 28.85 13.67 -25.00
CA ALA A 377 29.20 14.03 -26.38
C ALA A 377 27.92 14.31 -27.20
N GLN A 378 27.99 15.31 -28.10
CA GLN A 378 26.81 15.80 -28.81
C GLN A 378 26.15 14.68 -29.62
N ASN A 379 24.85 14.46 -29.36
CA ASN A 379 23.99 13.46 -30.00
C ASN A 379 24.25 11.98 -29.64
N GLY A 380 24.85 11.70 -28.47
CA GLY A 380 24.66 10.39 -27.82
C GLY A 380 25.51 9.25 -28.36
N GLU A 381 26.73 9.56 -28.78
CA GLU A 381 27.73 8.52 -29.06
C GLU A 381 28.00 7.73 -27.78
N ASN A 382 28.13 6.40 -27.93
CA ASN A 382 28.33 5.42 -26.84
C ASN A 382 27.11 5.06 -25.96
N SER A 383 25.91 5.61 -26.19
CA SER A 383 24.71 5.30 -25.39
C SER A 383 24.37 3.80 -25.32
N TRP A 384 23.74 3.35 -24.23
CA TRP A 384 23.13 2.02 -24.13
C TRP A 384 21.83 2.01 -23.32
N ILE A 385 20.92 1.10 -23.66
CA ILE A 385 19.65 0.87 -22.94
C ILE A 385 19.61 -0.57 -22.45
N GLU A 386 19.41 -0.76 -21.14
CA GLU A 386 19.09 -2.06 -20.55
C GLU A 386 17.58 -2.25 -20.43
N ILE A 387 17.08 -3.38 -20.92
CA ILE A 387 15.68 -3.82 -20.88
C ILE A 387 15.63 -5.13 -20.10
N THR A 388 15.00 -5.12 -18.93
CA THR A 388 14.89 -6.27 -18.03
C THR A 388 13.50 -6.92 -18.12
N ASN A 389 13.47 -8.24 -18.22
CA ASN A 389 12.27 -9.02 -17.94
C ASN A 389 12.08 -9.12 -16.42
N ALA A 390 11.09 -8.40 -15.90
CA ALA A 390 10.77 -8.36 -14.49
C ALA A 390 9.67 -9.37 -14.07
N SER A 391 9.26 -10.27 -14.98
CA SER A 391 8.32 -11.37 -14.72
C SER A 391 9.02 -12.71 -14.44
N ARG A 392 8.27 -13.67 -13.89
CA ARG A 392 8.71 -15.05 -13.60
C ARG A 392 8.73 -16.00 -14.80
N GLU A 393 8.20 -15.56 -15.94
CA GLU A 393 8.15 -16.36 -17.17
C GLU A 393 9.24 -15.89 -18.15
N THR A 394 9.61 -16.73 -19.10
CA THR A 394 10.44 -16.30 -20.23
C THR A 394 9.59 -15.50 -21.20
N VAL A 395 9.87 -14.20 -21.34
CA VAL A 395 9.13 -13.30 -22.25
C VAL A 395 9.67 -13.45 -23.66
N SER A 396 8.80 -13.71 -24.64
CA SER A 396 9.14 -13.58 -26.05
C SER A 396 9.12 -12.11 -26.47
N LEU A 397 10.12 -11.71 -27.26
CA LEU A 397 10.26 -10.35 -27.78
C LEU A 397 9.35 -10.07 -28.99
N LYS A 398 8.56 -11.04 -29.45
CA LYS A 398 7.71 -10.91 -30.64
C LYS A 398 6.72 -9.74 -30.51
N GLY A 399 6.87 -8.77 -31.40
CA GLY A 399 6.03 -7.57 -31.46
C GLY A 399 6.32 -6.55 -30.35
N TYR A 400 7.40 -6.70 -29.58
CA TYR A 400 7.94 -5.61 -28.76
C TYR A 400 8.80 -4.68 -29.62
N TYR A 401 8.76 -3.38 -29.33
CA TYR A 401 9.55 -2.35 -29.99
C TYR A 401 10.21 -1.46 -28.94
N LEU A 402 11.46 -1.06 -29.16
CA LEU A 402 12.06 0.10 -28.51
C LEU A 402 11.83 1.32 -29.43
N VAL A 403 11.26 2.38 -28.89
CA VAL A 403 10.84 3.58 -29.63
C VAL A 403 11.45 4.83 -29.00
N SER A 404 11.96 5.75 -29.82
CA SER A 404 12.48 7.05 -29.37
C SER A 404 12.29 8.15 -30.42
N PRO A 405 11.93 9.39 -30.01
CA PRO A 405 12.10 10.57 -30.84
C PRO A 405 13.57 10.79 -31.26
N ASN A 406 13.78 11.38 -32.43
CA ASN A 406 15.04 12.03 -32.83
C ASN A 406 15.26 13.30 -31.97
N PRO A 407 16.50 13.79 -31.73
CA PRO A 407 16.68 15.13 -31.21
C PRO A 407 16.07 16.16 -32.18
N TRP A 408 15.47 17.23 -31.65
CA TRP A 408 14.97 18.35 -32.46
C TRP A 408 16.04 19.04 -33.33
N ASN A 409 17.32 18.83 -33.01
CA ASN A 409 18.49 19.45 -33.65
C ASN A 409 19.24 18.52 -34.63
N VAL A 410 18.67 17.37 -35.01
CA VAL A 410 19.28 16.41 -35.95
C VAL A 410 18.31 16.09 -37.09
N GLU A 411 18.80 16.04 -38.31
CA GLU A 411 17.99 15.67 -39.48
C GLU A 411 17.87 14.14 -39.63
N PRO A 412 16.71 13.61 -40.08
CA PRO A 412 15.47 14.35 -40.38
C PRO A 412 14.72 14.77 -39.11
N TYR A 413 14.31 16.04 -39.05
CA TYR A 413 13.54 16.59 -37.92
C TYR A 413 12.22 15.86 -37.74
N ARG A 414 11.74 15.79 -36.49
CA ARG A 414 10.49 15.10 -36.10
C ARG A 414 10.44 13.62 -36.49
N ALA A 415 11.58 12.96 -36.65
CA ALA A 415 11.62 11.53 -36.86
C ALA A 415 11.36 10.73 -35.57
N LEU A 416 10.75 9.56 -35.72
CA LEU A 416 10.53 8.57 -34.67
C LEU A 416 11.28 7.29 -35.04
N TYR A 417 12.26 6.85 -34.24
CA TYR A 417 12.95 5.58 -34.47
C TYR A 417 12.18 4.45 -33.81
N VAL A 418 11.98 3.36 -34.57
CA VAL A 418 11.26 2.17 -34.12
C VAL A 418 12.16 0.96 -34.34
N ALA A 419 12.78 0.48 -33.27
CA ALA A 419 13.61 -0.72 -33.25
C ALA A 419 12.76 -1.94 -32.88
N ASN A 420 12.62 -2.89 -33.81
CA ASN A 420 11.87 -4.13 -33.60
C ASN A 420 12.70 -5.11 -32.74
N LEU A 421 12.19 -5.50 -31.57
CA LEU A 421 12.93 -6.39 -30.66
C LEU A 421 12.76 -7.88 -31.01
N THR A 422 11.89 -8.23 -31.98
CA THR A 422 11.45 -9.60 -32.26
C THR A 422 12.60 -10.59 -32.53
N ASP A 423 13.66 -10.16 -33.21
CA ASP A 423 14.94 -10.87 -33.28
C ASP A 423 16.09 -9.88 -33.09
N LEU A 424 16.72 -9.92 -31.91
CA LEU A 424 17.84 -9.07 -31.54
C LEU A 424 19.06 -9.19 -32.46
N LYS A 425 19.16 -10.27 -33.26
CA LYS A 425 20.20 -10.41 -34.27
C LYS A 425 20.04 -9.39 -35.41
N ALA A 426 18.81 -9.03 -35.78
CA ALA A 426 18.53 -8.07 -36.85
C ALA A 426 18.94 -6.62 -36.47
N LEU A 427 18.91 -6.30 -35.18
CA LEU A 427 19.39 -5.03 -34.63
C LEU A 427 20.92 -4.91 -34.57
N SER A 428 21.67 -6.00 -34.81
CA SER A 428 23.14 -5.98 -34.76
C SER A 428 23.72 -5.35 -36.04
N ARG A 429 24.38 -4.21 -35.91
CA ARG A 429 25.01 -3.45 -37.01
C ARG A 429 26.54 -3.33 -36.90
N GLY A 430 27.14 -3.95 -35.88
CA GLY A 430 28.59 -4.07 -35.79
C GLY A 430 29.18 -4.92 -36.93
N SER A 431 30.48 -4.78 -37.19
CA SER A 431 31.22 -5.71 -38.07
C SER A 431 31.06 -7.15 -37.57
N SER A 432 31.02 -8.11 -38.50
CA SER A 432 30.31 -9.41 -38.44
C SER A 432 30.74 -10.46 -37.40
N SER A 433 31.41 -10.05 -36.32
CA SER A 433 31.76 -10.87 -35.14
C SER A 433 31.70 -10.11 -33.81
N VAL A 434 31.64 -8.76 -33.80
CA VAL A 434 31.79 -7.91 -32.60
C VAL A 434 30.45 -7.26 -32.23
N GLY A 435 29.45 -8.11 -31.99
CA GLY A 435 28.07 -7.68 -31.76
C GLY A 435 26.98 -8.75 -31.77
N MET A 436 27.35 -10.03 -31.97
CA MET A 436 26.39 -11.12 -32.12
C MET A 436 25.89 -11.65 -30.76
N PRO A 437 24.64 -12.12 -30.69
CA PRO A 437 24.11 -12.73 -29.48
C PRO A 437 24.71 -14.12 -29.19
N GLY A 438 25.03 -14.36 -27.93
CA GLY A 438 25.53 -15.63 -27.39
C GLY A 438 24.46 -16.43 -26.62
N ASN A 439 23.33 -15.80 -26.30
CA ASN A 439 22.14 -16.39 -25.70
C ASN A 439 20.92 -16.20 -26.63
N SER A 440 19.69 -16.43 -26.14
CA SER A 440 18.47 -16.30 -26.95
C SER A 440 18.32 -14.90 -27.59
N THR A 441 17.99 -14.88 -28.88
CA THR A 441 17.82 -13.64 -29.67
C THR A 441 16.35 -13.18 -29.72
N THR A 442 15.41 -14.03 -29.32
CA THR A 442 13.96 -13.80 -29.47
C THR A 442 13.20 -13.85 -28.14
N SER A 443 13.91 -14.05 -27.03
CA SER A 443 13.31 -14.13 -25.69
C SER A 443 14.27 -13.78 -24.56
N ILE A 444 13.71 -13.27 -23.45
CA ILE A 444 14.44 -12.94 -22.22
C ILE A 444 13.93 -13.83 -21.08
N PRO A 445 14.77 -14.65 -20.43
CA PRO A 445 14.38 -15.44 -19.25
C PRO A 445 13.96 -14.57 -18.06
N ALA A 446 13.28 -15.18 -17.10
CA ALA A 446 12.83 -14.52 -15.87
C ALA A 446 13.96 -13.81 -15.12
N GLY A 447 13.75 -12.54 -14.75
CA GLY A 447 14.74 -11.72 -14.04
C GLY A 447 15.98 -11.33 -14.84
N LYS A 448 16.07 -11.69 -16.13
CA LYS A 448 17.24 -11.39 -16.99
C LYS A 448 17.04 -10.13 -17.81
N SER A 449 18.15 -9.59 -18.32
CA SER A 449 18.18 -8.32 -19.05
C SER A 449 18.89 -8.43 -20.38
N ILE A 450 18.49 -7.56 -21.32
CA ILE A 450 19.20 -7.33 -22.58
C ILE A 450 19.70 -5.89 -22.62
N CYS A 451 20.86 -5.66 -23.22
CA CYS A 451 21.46 -4.35 -23.38
C CYS A 451 21.63 -4.04 -24.88
N LEU A 452 21.01 -2.97 -25.34
CA LEU A 452 21.18 -2.44 -26.70
C LEU A 452 22.16 -1.27 -26.64
N ALA A 453 23.38 -1.46 -27.12
CA ALA A 453 24.48 -0.51 -26.99
C ALA A 453 24.88 0.11 -28.33
N ALA A 454 25.44 1.31 -28.29
CA ALA A 454 25.93 2.08 -29.43
C ALA A 454 27.43 2.42 -29.27
N GLY A 455 28.09 2.78 -30.36
CA GLY A 455 29.50 3.19 -30.37
C GLY A 455 30.45 2.24 -29.61
N THR A 456 31.36 2.82 -28.82
CA THR A 456 32.32 2.08 -27.97
C THR A 456 31.69 1.48 -26.71
N GLY A 457 30.51 1.96 -26.30
CA GLY A 457 29.80 1.47 -25.11
C GLY A 457 29.49 -0.03 -25.16
N TYR A 458 29.32 -0.61 -26.36
CA TYR A 458 29.22 -2.07 -26.53
C TYR A 458 30.42 -2.83 -25.91
N ALA A 459 31.65 -2.35 -26.14
CA ALA A 459 32.86 -3.01 -25.64
C ALA A 459 32.95 -2.90 -24.10
N GLU A 460 32.56 -1.76 -23.54
CA GLU A 460 32.50 -1.53 -22.08
C GLU A 460 31.50 -2.50 -21.43
N VAL A 461 30.31 -2.68 -22.02
CA VAL A 461 29.28 -3.59 -21.53
C VAL A 461 29.75 -5.05 -21.57
N VAL A 462 30.29 -5.49 -22.71
CA VAL A 462 30.75 -6.88 -22.90
C VAL A 462 31.92 -7.23 -21.99
N ALA A 463 32.89 -6.33 -21.81
CA ALA A 463 34.03 -6.53 -20.92
C ALA A 463 33.65 -6.78 -19.45
N LYS A 464 32.39 -6.46 -19.07
CA LYS A 464 31.88 -6.60 -17.70
C LYS A 464 30.89 -7.76 -17.53
N ASN A 465 30.36 -8.33 -18.61
CA ASN A 465 29.52 -9.54 -18.62
C ASN A 465 28.32 -9.49 -17.65
N LYS A 466 27.57 -8.36 -17.64
CA LYS A 466 26.50 -8.09 -16.65
C LYS A 466 25.06 -8.28 -17.16
N ALA A 467 24.79 -7.99 -18.44
CA ALA A 467 23.52 -8.30 -19.07
C ALA A 467 23.49 -9.75 -19.58
N TYR A 468 22.32 -10.40 -19.64
CA TYR A 468 22.16 -11.73 -20.21
C TYR A 468 22.34 -11.73 -21.74
N GLN A 469 22.05 -10.61 -22.42
CA GLN A 469 22.45 -10.41 -23.80
C GLN A 469 22.86 -8.96 -24.06
N VAL A 470 23.96 -8.75 -24.78
CA VAL A 470 24.39 -7.43 -25.30
C VAL A 470 24.31 -7.42 -26.83
N ILE A 471 23.82 -6.35 -27.44
CA ILE A 471 23.72 -6.18 -28.89
C ILE A 471 24.41 -4.88 -29.31
N ASN A 472 25.27 -4.95 -30.33
CA ASN A 472 25.91 -3.77 -30.92
C ASN A 472 25.02 -3.18 -32.01
N THR A 473 24.32 -2.08 -31.70
CA THR A 473 23.39 -1.42 -32.63
C THR A 473 24.09 -0.57 -33.71
N GLY A 474 25.44 -0.49 -33.71
CA GLY A 474 26.23 0.28 -34.70
C GLY A 474 25.76 1.72 -34.90
N SER A 475 25.14 2.31 -33.88
CA SER A 475 24.49 3.61 -33.94
C SER A 475 25.43 4.72 -33.45
N GLY A 476 25.22 5.94 -33.94
CA GLY A 476 25.99 7.13 -33.60
C GLY A 476 25.35 8.38 -34.20
N VAL A 477 26.06 9.52 -34.25
CA VAL A 477 25.52 10.79 -34.79
C VAL A 477 25.03 10.65 -36.23
N SER A 478 25.81 9.98 -37.08
CA SER A 478 25.50 9.75 -38.51
C SER A 478 24.55 8.58 -38.77
N THR A 479 24.28 7.75 -37.75
CA THR A 479 23.44 6.55 -37.84
C THR A 479 22.51 6.46 -36.62
N PRO A 480 21.61 7.43 -36.42
CA PRO A 480 20.71 7.46 -35.27
C PRO A 480 19.78 6.24 -35.21
N SER A 481 19.39 5.87 -33.99
CA SER A 481 18.48 4.76 -33.71
C SER A 481 17.63 5.04 -32.48
N ALA A 482 16.78 4.09 -32.06
CA ALA A 482 16.03 4.23 -30.82
C ALA A 482 16.91 4.20 -29.55
N VAL A 483 18.22 3.87 -29.67
CA VAL A 483 19.20 3.95 -28.56
C VAL A 483 19.88 5.32 -28.50
N THR A 484 20.30 5.89 -29.63
CA THR A 484 21.02 7.18 -29.67
C THR A 484 20.13 8.39 -29.92
N GLY A 485 18.93 8.18 -30.48
CA GLY A 485 17.96 9.21 -30.81
C GLY A 485 17.52 9.97 -29.58
N GLY A 486 17.88 11.25 -29.51
CA GLY A 486 17.46 12.15 -28.44
C GLY A 486 18.10 11.82 -27.09
N VAL A 487 19.33 12.30 -26.88
CA VAL A 487 20.02 12.29 -25.57
C VAL A 487 19.12 12.78 -24.43
N HIS A 488 18.39 13.86 -24.68
CA HIS A 488 17.50 14.50 -23.72
C HIS A 488 16.07 13.94 -23.70
N TYR A 489 15.72 13.00 -24.59
CA TYR A 489 14.34 12.60 -24.87
C TYR A 489 13.95 11.24 -24.29
N SER A 490 12.66 11.09 -24.05
CA SER A 490 12.02 9.87 -23.57
C SER A 490 12.35 8.62 -24.41
N LYS A 491 12.54 7.48 -23.74
CA LYS A 491 12.66 6.15 -24.37
C LYS A 491 11.45 5.31 -23.99
N TYR A 492 10.86 4.60 -24.95
CA TYR A 492 9.63 3.84 -24.75
C TYR A 492 9.83 2.37 -25.15
N ILE A 493 9.33 1.45 -24.34
CA ILE A 493 9.03 0.09 -24.81
C ILE A 493 7.56 0.07 -25.17
N CYS A 494 7.27 -0.40 -26.39
CA CYS A 494 5.93 -0.56 -26.93
C CYS A 494 5.67 -2.03 -27.29
N LYS A 495 4.39 -2.43 -27.30
CA LYS A 495 3.94 -3.79 -27.64
C LYS A 495 2.79 -3.75 -28.65
N ASP A 496 2.95 -4.57 -29.69
CA ASP A 496 2.00 -4.76 -30.80
C ASP A 496 1.71 -3.47 -31.58
N GLY A 497 2.73 -2.61 -31.67
CA GLY A 497 2.77 -1.33 -32.39
C GLY A 497 3.76 -0.37 -31.73
N TRP A 498 3.84 0.86 -32.24
CA TRP A 498 4.80 1.90 -31.81
C TRP A 498 4.13 3.26 -31.55
N ASN A 499 2.81 3.30 -31.35
CA ASN A 499 2.11 4.51 -30.94
C ASN A 499 2.57 4.91 -29.52
N ILE A 500 3.20 6.09 -29.41
CA ILE A 500 3.69 6.66 -28.14
C ILE A 500 2.89 7.89 -27.68
N ASP A 501 1.74 8.14 -28.29
CA ASP A 501 0.87 9.28 -27.95
C ASP A 501 0.29 9.11 -26.53
N LEU A 502 0.69 9.97 -25.59
CA LEU A 502 0.19 9.95 -24.21
C LEU A 502 -1.23 10.53 -24.06
N LYS A 503 -1.95 10.81 -25.15
CA LYS A 503 -3.36 11.22 -25.15
C LYS A 503 -4.27 10.14 -25.75
N ASP A 504 -3.73 9.24 -26.58
CA ASP A 504 -4.49 8.09 -27.12
C ASP A 504 -4.61 6.96 -26.08
N PRO A 505 -5.82 6.56 -25.65
CA PRO A 505 -6.00 5.41 -24.75
C PRO A 505 -5.58 4.06 -25.36
N ASN A 506 -5.34 4.01 -26.68
CA ASN A 506 -4.90 2.81 -27.41
C ASN A 506 -3.39 2.79 -27.69
N ASN A 507 -2.60 3.69 -27.07
CA ASN A 507 -1.15 3.70 -27.23
C ASN A 507 -0.50 2.35 -26.88
N ASN A 508 0.65 2.08 -27.49
CA ASN A 508 1.32 0.77 -27.41
C ASN A 508 2.25 0.64 -26.20
N ILE A 509 2.41 1.67 -25.37
CA ILE A 509 3.46 1.74 -24.33
C ILE A 509 3.25 0.67 -23.24
N VAL A 510 4.34 0.05 -22.78
CA VAL A 510 4.36 -0.95 -21.70
C VAL A 510 5.35 -0.67 -20.58
N ASP A 511 6.38 0.14 -20.86
CA ASP A 511 7.19 0.88 -19.88
C ASP A 511 7.85 2.06 -20.63
N ASN A 512 8.24 3.12 -19.93
CA ASN A 512 9.03 4.18 -20.54
C ASN A 512 9.90 4.94 -19.52
N PHE A 513 10.71 5.83 -20.07
CA PHE A 513 11.81 6.47 -19.37
C PHE A 513 11.74 7.98 -19.60
N GLY A 514 11.19 8.71 -18.63
CA GLY A 514 11.30 10.17 -18.55
C GLY A 514 10.46 11.00 -19.53
N VAL A 515 10.59 12.32 -19.37
CA VAL A 515 10.23 13.38 -20.33
C VAL A 515 11.49 13.85 -21.06
N GLU A 516 11.31 14.69 -22.08
CA GLU A 516 12.35 15.64 -22.50
C GLU A 516 12.86 16.44 -21.28
N VAL A 517 14.19 16.50 -21.08
CA VAL A 517 14.83 17.22 -19.96
C VAL A 517 15.98 18.14 -20.38
N ALA A 518 16.04 19.30 -19.73
CA ALA A 518 17.19 20.20 -19.79
C ALA A 518 17.92 20.20 -18.44
N TYR A 519 19.24 20.14 -18.48
CA TYR A 519 20.11 20.19 -17.31
C TYR A 519 21.48 20.78 -17.65
N LEU A 520 22.21 21.24 -16.63
CA LEU A 520 23.64 21.56 -16.73
C LEU A 520 24.44 20.65 -15.79
N LEU A 521 25.60 20.21 -16.28
CA LEU A 521 26.57 19.38 -15.57
C LEU A 521 27.33 20.20 -14.51
N ASN A 522 27.68 19.53 -13.41
CA ASN A 522 28.46 20.11 -12.31
C ASN A 522 29.97 20.09 -12.64
N GLY A 523 30.37 20.71 -13.76
CA GLY A 523 31.76 20.71 -14.24
C GLY A 523 31.93 20.97 -15.74
N SER A 524 33.18 21.16 -16.19
CA SER A 524 33.54 21.50 -17.56
C SER A 524 33.84 20.27 -18.44
N ASN A 525 33.14 20.16 -19.57
CA ASN A 525 33.52 19.42 -20.79
C ASN A 525 34.21 18.04 -20.64
N GLY A 526 33.72 17.18 -19.75
CA GLY A 526 34.17 15.79 -19.60
C GLY A 526 33.22 14.77 -20.26
N PHE A 527 33.68 13.51 -20.37
CA PHE A 527 32.81 12.35 -20.60
C PHE A 527 32.20 11.92 -19.25
N TYR A 528 30.88 12.00 -19.09
CA TYR A 528 30.19 11.70 -17.84
C TYR A 528 29.17 10.57 -17.98
N TYR A 529 28.97 9.77 -16.92
CA TYR A 529 27.86 8.82 -16.86
C TYR A 529 26.61 9.47 -16.31
N ASN A 530 25.74 9.89 -17.23
CA ASN A 530 24.43 10.45 -16.93
C ASN A 530 23.46 9.31 -16.58
N TYR A 531 23.63 8.77 -15.37
CA TYR A 531 22.78 7.71 -14.84
C TYR A 531 21.45 8.28 -14.38
N TYR A 532 20.38 7.95 -15.11
CA TYR A 532 19.02 8.25 -14.69
C TYR A 532 18.71 7.53 -13.37
N LEU A 533 18.73 8.30 -12.30
CA LEU A 533 17.88 8.03 -11.17
C LEU A 533 16.69 8.98 -11.25
N GLY A 534 15.49 8.43 -11.17
CA GLY A 534 14.34 9.18 -10.67
C GLY A 534 14.55 9.59 -9.21
N GLU A 535 13.49 10.01 -8.52
CA GLU A 535 13.62 10.31 -7.09
C GLU A 535 14.23 9.13 -6.31
N ARG A 536 15.01 9.47 -5.27
CA ARG A 536 15.63 8.51 -4.33
C ARG A 536 14.62 7.49 -3.76
N ASP A 537 13.34 7.83 -3.74
CA ASP A 537 12.24 7.01 -3.22
C ASP A 537 11.55 6.14 -4.31
N PHE A 538 11.80 6.40 -5.60
CA PHE A 538 11.05 5.83 -6.74
C PHE A 538 11.90 4.93 -7.64
N ILE A 539 13.23 5.09 -7.68
CA ILE A 539 14.07 4.05 -8.26
C ILE A 539 14.03 2.84 -7.33
N ARG A 540 13.31 1.82 -7.81
CA ARG A 540 13.63 0.39 -7.72
C ARG A 540 14.88 0.15 -6.85
N SER A 541 14.67 -0.07 -5.56
CA SER A 541 15.70 -0.49 -4.60
C SER A 541 15.26 -1.80 -3.93
N LYS A 542 16.19 -2.53 -3.31
CA LYS A 542 15.85 -3.75 -2.55
C LYS A 542 15.13 -3.44 -1.22
N GLU A 543 15.11 -2.16 -0.83
CA GLU A 543 14.82 -1.70 0.53
C GLU A 543 13.59 -0.77 0.61
N THR A 544 13.16 -0.17 -0.51
CA THR A 544 12.04 0.80 -0.56
C THR A 544 10.71 0.22 -1.08
N PRO A 545 9.56 0.89 -0.85
CA PRO A 545 8.24 0.34 -1.20
C PRO A 545 7.81 0.46 -2.68
N PHE A 546 6.92 -0.46 -3.05
CA PHE A 546 6.08 -0.61 -4.25
C PHE A 546 6.54 0.07 -5.55
N ASN A 547 7.61 -0.43 -6.14
CA ASN A 547 8.06 -0.01 -7.46
C ASN A 547 7.53 -0.91 -8.58
N ALA A 548 6.21 -0.95 -8.70
CA ALA A 548 5.57 -1.24 -9.99
C ALA A 548 5.99 -0.17 -11.03
N PRO A 549 6.23 -0.54 -12.29
CA PRO A 549 6.58 0.39 -13.36
C PRO A 549 5.43 1.35 -13.65
N TYR A 550 5.70 2.33 -14.51
CA TYR A 550 4.77 3.41 -14.79
C TYR A 550 4.93 3.85 -16.25
N ASN A 551 3.85 3.72 -17.03
CA ASN A 551 3.78 4.17 -18.43
C ASN A 551 3.78 5.71 -18.50
N GLY A 552 4.90 6.38 -18.28
CA GLY A 552 5.01 7.85 -18.38
C GLY A 552 5.81 8.48 -17.24
N PHE A 553 6.84 7.80 -16.75
CA PHE A 553 7.43 8.15 -15.46
C PHE A 553 8.15 9.50 -15.56
N ASN A 554 7.52 10.54 -15.00
CA ASN A 554 8.09 11.87 -14.84
C ASN A 554 8.97 11.87 -13.57
N PRO A 555 10.30 11.78 -13.67
CA PRO A 555 11.15 11.88 -12.50
C PRO A 555 11.16 13.33 -12.00
N LYS A 556 11.31 13.55 -10.69
CA LYS A 556 11.49 14.93 -10.13
C LYS A 556 12.96 15.37 -10.05
N GLY A 557 13.87 14.59 -10.61
CA GLY A 557 15.31 14.84 -10.65
C GLY A 557 15.99 13.89 -11.64
N TRP A 558 17.14 14.29 -12.17
CA TRP A 558 18.11 13.39 -12.81
C TRP A 558 19.45 13.54 -12.08
N TYR A 559 20.32 12.53 -12.23
CA TYR A 559 21.62 12.46 -11.55
C TYR A 559 22.70 12.03 -12.55
N TYR A 560 23.96 12.10 -12.13
CA TYR A 560 25.11 11.57 -12.87
C TYR A 560 26.19 11.06 -11.91
N MET A 561 27.16 10.32 -12.46
CA MET A 561 28.40 9.97 -11.76
C MET A 561 29.61 10.18 -12.70
N PRO A 562 30.71 10.80 -12.25
CA PRO A 562 31.94 10.90 -13.04
C PRO A 562 32.52 9.52 -13.40
N ILE A 563 33.26 9.44 -14.51
CA ILE A 563 33.89 8.19 -15.02
C ILE A 563 34.89 7.61 -14.02
N GLU A 564 35.66 8.48 -13.40
CA GLU A 564 36.66 8.21 -12.38
C GLU A 564 36.03 7.62 -11.11
N THR A 565 34.79 8.00 -10.82
CA THR A 565 34.04 7.57 -9.63
C THR A 565 33.23 6.30 -9.90
N SER A 566 32.57 6.18 -11.06
CA SER A 566 31.70 5.03 -11.35
C SER A 566 32.48 3.74 -11.55
N GLY A 567 33.67 3.81 -12.15
CA GLY A 567 34.41 2.64 -12.60
C GLY A 567 33.59 1.75 -13.57
N LEU A 568 32.55 2.30 -14.20
CA LEU A 568 31.59 1.60 -15.10
C LEU A 568 30.83 0.42 -14.43
N ASN A 569 30.33 0.52 -13.18
CA ASN A 569 30.07 -0.69 -12.36
C ASN A 569 28.66 -1.14 -11.89
N PHE A 570 27.50 -0.52 -12.08
CA PHE A 570 27.11 0.46 -13.10
C PHE A 570 26.74 -0.18 -14.44
N LEU A 571 26.20 -1.42 -14.43
CA LEU A 571 25.61 -2.11 -15.59
C LEU A 571 24.91 -3.45 -15.26
N GLY A 572 24.58 -3.74 -14.00
CA GLY A 572 24.26 -5.11 -13.58
C GLY A 572 23.26 -5.24 -12.44
N THR A 573 22.09 -5.80 -12.77
CA THR A 573 20.96 -6.10 -11.89
C THR A 573 20.13 -4.90 -11.43
N PHE A 574 18.84 -5.17 -11.26
CA PHE A 574 17.90 -4.32 -10.51
C PHE A 574 18.53 -3.94 -9.16
N ASN A 575 18.65 -2.63 -8.87
CA ASN A 575 18.76 -2.04 -7.53
C ASN A 575 20.17 -1.73 -6.94
N ASP A 576 21.19 -1.39 -7.73
CA ASP A 576 22.44 -0.82 -7.21
C ASP A 576 22.26 0.65 -6.73
N TYR A 577 21.72 0.83 -5.52
CA TYR A 577 21.70 2.14 -4.84
C TYR A 577 23.12 2.54 -4.45
N ASP A 578 23.60 3.68 -4.95
CA ASP A 578 24.91 4.21 -4.57
C ASP A 578 24.81 5.67 -4.07
N SER A 579 25.40 5.91 -2.90
CA SER A 579 25.49 7.23 -2.29
C SER A 579 26.26 8.29 -3.11
N ARG A 580 27.07 7.85 -4.10
CA ARG A 580 27.99 8.68 -4.90
C ARG A 580 27.33 9.38 -6.10
N PHE A 581 26.04 9.15 -6.36
CA PHE A 581 25.30 9.83 -7.43
C PHE A 581 25.07 11.32 -7.12
N ILE A 582 25.42 12.18 -8.07
CA ILE A 582 25.41 13.65 -7.95
C ILE A 582 24.20 14.22 -8.72
N PRO A 583 23.36 15.08 -8.13
CA PRO A 583 22.29 15.75 -8.86
C PRO A 583 22.84 16.83 -9.82
N PHE A 584 22.12 17.09 -10.92
CA PHE A 584 22.43 18.19 -11.83
C PHE A 584 22.11 19.57 -11.22
N VAL A 585 22.88 20.60 -11.61
CA VAL A 585 22.78 21.96 -11.05
C VAL A 585 21.47 22.64 -11.46
N ASP A 586 21.21 22.65 -12.76
CA ASP A 586 20.03 23.28 -13.37
C ASP A 586 19.03 22.23 -13.87
N TYR A 587 18.74 21.19 -13.08
CA TYR A 587 17.68 20.25 -13.43
C TYR A 587 16.34 20.97 -13.54
N LYS A 588 15.83 21.10 -14.77
CA LYS A 588 14.54 21.73 -15.05
C LYS A 588 13.64 20.70 -15.73
N ASP A 589 12.67 20.22 -14.97
CA ASP A 589 11.59 19.30 -15.37
C ASP A 589 10.62 19.90 -16.43
N GLY A 590 10.92 21.11 -16.92
CA GLY A 590 10.08 21.91 -17.83
C GLY A 590 9.21 22.93 -17.11
N GLY A 591 9.12 22.90 -15.78
CA GLY A 591 8.15 23.68 -15.03
C GLY A 591 6.71 23.22 -15.31
N SER A 592 5.73 23.95 -14.77
CA SER A 592 4.31 23.60 -14.89
C SER A 592 3.69 23.90 -16.26
N GLY A 593 4.27 24.82 -17.06
CA GLY A 593 3.71 25.24 -18.35
C GLY A 593 3.89 24.21 -19.46
N ASN A 594 5.11 23.73 -19.67
CA ASN A 594 5.51 23.11 -20.94
C ASN A 594 5.29 21.58 -20.99
N ARG A 595 4.78 20.96 -19.91
CA ARG A 595 4.60 19.49 -19.84
C ARG A 595 3.59 18.93 -20.85
N VAL A 596 2.60 19.73 -21.27
CA VAL A 596 1.58 19.31 -22.26
C VAL A 596 2.15 19.32 -23.68
N GLU A 597 3.15 20.18 -23.93
CA GLU A 597 3.77 20.35 -25.25
C GLU A 597 4.87 19.31 -25.51
N ARG A 598 5.53 18.79 -24.46
CA ARG A 598 6.57 17.76 -24.54
C ARG A 598 6.10 16.37 -24.94
N TYR A 599 4.80 16.10 -24.81
CA TYR A 599 4.19 14.86 -25.29
C TYR A 599 3.46 15.16 -26.60
N HIS A 600 4.19 14.92 -27.69
CA HIS A 600 3.70 15.11 -29.05
C HIS A 600 2.83 13.94 -29.51
N ASP A 601 1.67 14.28 -30.05
CA ASP A 601 0.71 13.38 -30.69
C ASP A 601 1.37 12.68 -31.89
N MET A 602 0.89 11.50 -32.31
CA MET A 602 1.53 10.77 -33.43
C MET A 602 1.62 11.57 -34.74
N SER A 603 0.74 12.56 -34.94
CA SER A 603 0.73 13.46 -36.10
C SER A 603 1.91 14.43 -36.17
N TYR A 604 2.64 14.65 -35.07
CA TYR A 604 3.87 15.44 -35.07
C TYR A 604 5.01 14.75 -35.83
N TYR A 605 5.07 13.42 -35.74
CA TYR A 605 6.20 12.63 -36.24
C TYR A 605 6.06 12.39 -37.75
N THR A 606 6.54 13.35 -38.54
CA THR A 606 6.44 13.33 -40.01
C THR A 606 7.33 12.29 -40.69
N ASN A 607 8.14 11.53 -39.94
CA ASN A 607 8.94 10.42 -40.45
C ASN A 607 9.04 9.30 -39.39
N ILE A 608 8.78 8.05 -39.78
CA ILE A 608 8.91 6.89 -38.90
C ILE A 608 10.01 5.99 -39.46
N VAL A 609 11.15 5.97 -38.79
CA VAL A 609 12.36 5.27 -39.23
C VAL A 609 12.42 3.91 -38.55
N HIS A 610 11.89 2.91 -39.26
CA HIS A 610 11.95 1.51 -38.84
C HIS A 610 13.38 0.97 -38.92
N LEU A 611 13.79 0.26 -37.87
CA LEU A 611 15.01 -0.52 -37.81
C LEU A 611 14.64 -2.01 -37.74
N PRO A 612 15.43 -2.91 -38.37
CA PRO A 612 15.08 -4.33 -38.56
C PRO A 612 14.62 -5.09 -37.31
#